data_AF-A0A945ALX9-F1
#
_entry.id   AF-A0A945ALX9-F1
#
_cell.length_a   1.000
_cell.length_b   1.000
_cell.length_c   1.000
_cell.angle_alpha   90.00
_cell.angle_beta   90.00
_cell.angle_gamma   90.00
#
_symmetry.space_group_name_H-M   'P 1'
#
loop_
_entity.id
_entity.type
_entity.pdbx_description
1 polymer ?
#
loop_
_entity_poly.entity_id
_entity_poly.type
_entity_poly.pdbx_seq_one_letter_code
_entity_poly.pdbx_strand_id
1 'polypeptide(L)' 'MEAIVLAGGFGTRLREMVPDVPKPMAQVAGRPFLEILLN' A
#
# COMPACT_ATOMS: atom_id res chain seq x y z
N MET A 1 -22.38 -5.28 -2.37
CA MET A 1 -21.99 -4.24 -1.38
C MET A 1 -20.73 -3.61 -1.90
N GLU A 2 -20.61 -2.29 -1.84
CA GLU A 2 -19.46 -1.56 -2.36
C GLU A 2 -18.57 -1.06 -1.21
N ALA A 3 -17.27 -0.96 -1.48
CA ALA A 3 -16.28 -0.45 -0.54
C ALA A 3 -15.29 0.45 -1.27
N ILE A 4 -14.67 1.38 -0.52
CA ILE A 4 -13.65 2.30 -1.04
C ILE A 4 -12.38 2.14 -0.19
N VAL A 5 -11.23 2.00 -0.86
CA VAL A 5 -9.91 1.99 -0.22
C VAL A 5 -9.21 3.33 -0.49
N LEU A 6 -8.84 4.03 0.57
CA LEU A 6 -8.03 5.25 0.46
C LEU A 6 -6.56 4.86 0.19
N ALA A 7 -6.16 4.92 -1.08
CA ALA A 7 -4.82 4.54 -1.54
C ALA A 7 -3.86 5.74 -1.76
N GLY A 8 -4.23 6.92 -1.26
CA GLY A 8 -3.42 8.15 -1.37
C GLY A 8 -2.52 8.43 -0.16
N GLY A 9 -1.89 9.61 -0.17
CA GLY A 9 -1.03 10.12 0.91
C GLY A 9 0.48 9.90 0.66
N PHE A 10 1.31 10.80 1.19
CA PHE A 10 2.74 10.87 0.87
C PHE A 10 3.63 9.76 1.45
N GLY A 11 3.12 8.94 2.38
CA GLY A 11 3.86 7.80 2.92
C GLY A 11 5.16 8.15 3.68
N THR A 12 5.32 9.39 4.17
CA THR A 12 6.59 9.93 4.69
C THR A 12 7.24 9.09 5.78
N ARG A 13 6.44 8.48 6.66
CA ARG A 13 6.93 7.62 7.76
C ARG A 13 7.57 6.30 7.30
N LEU A 14 7.24 5.83 6.10
CA LEU A 14 7.75 4.57 5.55
C LEU A 14 8.70 4.79 4.37
N ARG A 15 9.05 6.04 4.05
CA ARG A 15 9.84 6.37 2.85
C ARG A 15 11.20 5.69 2.82
N GLU A 16 11.83 5.46 3.97
CA GLU A 16 13.11 4.73 4.03
C GLU A 16 12.95 3.23 3.73
N MET A 17 11.80 2.65 4.09
CA MET A 17 11.52 1.22 3.91
C MET A 17 10.88 0.91 2.55
N VAL A 18 10.16 1.88 1.98
CA VAL A 18 9.41 1.76 0.72
C VAL A 18 9.65 3.04 -0.10
N PRO A 19 10.87 3.22 -0.64
CA PRO A 19 11.25 4.48 -1.27
C PRO A 19 10.61 4.69 -2.65
N ASP A 20 10.44 3.61 -3.41
CA ASP A 20 10.18 3.69 -4.85
C ASP A 20 8.71 3.50 -5.23
N VAL A 21 7.86 3.09 -4.29
CA VAL A 21 6.44 2.80 -4.55
C VAL A 21 5.53 3.45 -3.51
N PRO A 22 4.28 3.79 -3.87
CA PRO A 22 3.28 4.24 -2.90
C PRO A 22 3.07 3.19 -1.80
N LYS A 23 2.75 3.63 -0.58
CA LYS A 23 2.51 2.73 0.56
C LYS A 23 1.57 1.55 0.25
N PRO A 24 0.43 1.71 -0.47
CA PRO A 24 -0.43 0.58 -0.80
C PRO A 24 0.24 -0.49 -1.69
N MET A 25 1.29 -0.14 -2.42
CA MET A 25 2.04 -1.06 -3.28
C MET A 25 3.28 -1.67 -2.59
N ALA A 26 3.51 -1.33 -1.32
CA ALA A 26 4.56 -1.94 -0.51
C ALA A 26 4.39 -3.47 -0.50
N GLN A 27 5.49 -4.19 -0.68
CA GLN A 27 5.48 -5.65 -0.67
C GLN A 27 5.34 -6.17 0.77
N VAL A 28 4.32 -6.97 1.01
CA VAL A 28 4.04 -7.66 2.27
C VAL A 28 3.90 -9.15 1.94
N ALA A 29 4.81 -9.97 2.47
CA ALA A 29 4.87 -11.40 2.15
C ALA A 29 4.87 -11.73 0.63
N GLY A 30 5.58 -10.91 -0.16
CA GLY A 30 5.71 -11.08 -1.62
C GLY A 30 4.50 -10.63 -2.43
N ARG A 31 3.53 -9.95 -1.82
CA ARG A 31 2.33 -9.40 -2.49
C ARG A 31 2.19 -7.90 -2.17
N PRO A 32 1.69 -7.06 -3.09
CA PRO A 32 1.35 -5.68 -2.76
C PRO A 32 0.33 -5.62 -1.61
N PHE A 33 0.52 -4.71 -0.66
CA PHE A 33 -0.41 -4.57 0.47
C PHE A 33 -1.86 -4.32 0.03
N LEU A 34 -2.08 -3.59 -1.07
CA LEU A 34 -3.40 -3.36 -1.64
C LEU A 34 -4.11 -4.66 -2.03
N GLU A 35 -3.37 -5.68 -2.47
CA GLU A 35 -3.91 -6.99 -2.82
C GLU A 35 -4.45 -7.72 -1.58
N ILE A 36 -3.82 -7.53 -0.42
CA ILE A 36 -4.28 -8.09 0.86
C ILE A 36 -5.62 -7.45 1.30
N LEU A 37 -5.88 -6.20 0.92
CA LEU A 37 -7.12 -5.50 1.26
C LEU A 37 -8.30 -5.86 0.36
N LEU A 38 -8.03 -6.37 -0.85
CA LEU A 38 -9.03 -6.64 -1.88
C LEU A 38 -9.36 -8.12 -2.06
N ASN A 39 -8.49 -9.02 -1.62
CA ASN A 39 -8.63 -10.48 -1.73
C ASN A 39 -9.00 -11.12 -0.40
#